data_AF-A0A2G2M0M0-F1
#
_entry.id   AF-A0A2G2M0M0-F1
#
_cell.length_a   1.000
_cell.length_b   1.000
_cell.length_c   1.000
_cell.angle_alpha   90.00
_cell.angle_beta   90.00
_cell.angle_gamma   90.00
#
_symmetry.space_group_name_H-M   'P 1'
#
loop_
_entity.id
_entity.type
_entity.pdbx_description
1 polymer ?
#
loop_
_entity_poly.entity_id
_entity_poly.type
_entity_poly.pdbx_seq_one_letter_code
_entity_poly.pdbx_strand_id
1 'polypeptide(L)'
;MRKSLISKEVSVDCVQVVIKPVSSASGRDTYLIDIDDEKVIVKRAGDILKKKDVMIQPYINTIETLGEKSTVVVDGVPVYTMLKKPKDGSFLVHEHHGGTYTKTQISVVEKAFVEQIISTFAEKPVYMRVDYLFDQNGAPMLLELELIEPNLYLSKSELVLAKLTQRLIEILRN
;
A
#
# COMPACT_ATOMS: atom_id res chain seq x y z
N MET A 1 26.52 -13.84 -3.57
CA MET A 1 26.91 -12.50 -3.10
C MET A 1 25.70 -11.59 -3.15
N ARG A 2 25.11 -11.21 -2.00
CA ARG A 2 24.13 -10.12 -1.95
C ARG A 2 24.88 -8.84 -2.34
N LYS A 3 24.58 -8.28 -3.51
CA LYS A 3 25.06 -6.94 -3.87
C LYS A 3 24.57 -5.99 -2.78
N SER A 4 25.49 -5.26 -2.18
CA SER A 4 25.19 -4.15 -1.26
C SER A 4 24.16 -3.25 -1.93
N LEU A 5 23.00 -3.09 -1.28
CA LEU A 5 21.97 -2.15 -1.68
C LEU A 5 22.45 -0.74 -1.33
N ILE A 6 22.99 -0.06 -2.35
CA ILE A 6 22.92 1.38 -2.60
C ILE A 6 23.46 2.30 -1.50
N SER A 7 24.65 2.86 -1.75
CA SER A 7 25.28 3.99 -1.04
C SER A 7 24.65 5.33 -1.43
N LYS A 8 23.36 5.53 -1.15
CA LYS A 8 22.72 6.83 -1.33
C LYS A 8 22.23 7.30 0.03
N GLU A 9 22.88 8.31 0.59
CA GLU A 9 22.35 9.03 1.74
C GLU A 9 21.01 9.63 1.33
N VAL A 10 19.96 9.27 2.05
CA VAL A 10 18.63 9.83 1.88
C VAL A 10 18.40 10.73 3.09
N SER A 11 18.44 12.04 2.89
CA SER A 11 17.97 12.99 3.89
C SER A 11 16.45 12.90 3.95
N VAL A 12 15.91 12.61 5.12
CA VAL A 12 14.47 12.58 5.37
C VAL A 12 14.14 13.62 6.42
N ASP A 13 13.20 14.50 6.11
CA ASP A 13 12.66 15.46 7.08
C ASP A 13 11.47 14.80 7.79
N CYS A 14 11.78 13.92 8.75
CA CYS A 14 10.77 13.22 9.54
C CYS A 14 11.26 12.92 10.95
N VAL A 15 10.34 12.96 11.91
CA VAL A 15 10.62 12.62 13.32
C VAL A 15 10.44 11.13 13.60
N GLN A 16 9.75 10.41 12.71
CA GLN A 16 9.42 9.00 12.86
C GLN A 16 9.58 8.26 11.54
N VAL A 17 9.93 6.97 11.63
CA VAL A 17 10.09 6.06 10.50
C VAL A 17 9.24 4.81 10.67
N VAL A 18 8.79 4.28 9.55
CA VAL A 18 8.19 2.96 9.45
C VAL A 18 9.26 1.97 9.00
N ILE A 19 9.43 0.89 9.75
CA ILE A 19 10.29 -0.25 9.38
C ILE A 19 9.40 -1.45 9.12
N LYS A 20 9.51 -2.06 7.94
CA LYS A 20 8.70 -3.22 7.53
C LYS A 20 9.48 -4.17 6.62
N PRO A 21 9.12 -5.47 6.52
CA PRO A 21 9.67 -6.33 5.49
C PRO A 21 9.20 -5.88 4.10
N VAL A 22 10.06 -6.04 3.09
CA VAL A 22 9.70 -5.77 1.68
C VAL A 22 8.59 -6.71 1.19
N SER A 23 8.57 -7.94 1.70
CA SER A 23 7.52 -8.92 1.44
C SER A 23 6.80 -9.26 2.74
N SER A 24 5.59 -8.74 2.92
CA SER A 24 4.72 -8.97 4.07
C SER A 24 3.26 -8.83 3.67
N ALA A 25 2.37 -9.02 4.63
CA ALA A 25 0.94 -8.76 4.47
C ALA A 25 0.34 -8.31 5.81
N SER A 26 -0.72 -7.54 5.75
CA SER A 26 -1.59 -7.25 6.90
C SER A 26 -0.90 -6.52 8.07
N GLY A 27 0.12 -5.69 7.78
CA GLY A 27 0.88 -4.96 8.80
C GLY A 27 1.83 -5.82 9.65
N ARG A 28 2.09 -7.07 9.24
CA ARG A 28 2.98 -7.97 9.96
C ARG A 28 4.42 -7.48 9.93
N ASP A 29 5.03 -7.47 11.12
CA ASP A 29 6.39 -6.97 11.36
C ASP A 29 6.61 -5.52 10.91
N THR A 30 5.55 -4.71 10.96
CA THR A 30 5.58 -3.28 10.67
C THR A 30 5.67 -2.49 11.98
N TYR A 31 6.68 -1.64 12.10
CA TYR A 31 6.96 -0.86 13.31
C TYR A 31 7.03 0.63 13.00
N LEU A 32 6.50 1.45 13.89
CA LEU A 32 6.67 2.91 13.91
C LEU A 32 7.65 3.26 15.03
N ILE A 33 8.73 3.96 14.71
CA ILE A 33 9.84 4.24 15.63
C ILE A 33 10.29 5.69 15.45
N ASP A 34 10.59 6.38 16.55
CA ASP A 34 11.19 7.72 16.51
C ASP A 34 12.60 7.66 15.89
N ILE A 35 12.91 8.62 15.01
CA ILE A 35 14.15 8.61 14.24
C ILE A 35 15.41 8.69 15.12
N ASP A 36 15.28 9.31 16.30
CA ASP A 36 16.35 9.45 17.28
C ASP A 36 16.64 8.15 18.05
N ASP A 37 15.78 7.13 17.97
CA ASP A 37 16.02 5.82 18.57
C ASP A 37 16.74 4.87 17.60
N GLU A 38 17.96 5.28 17.20
CA GLU A 38 18.80 4.54 16.26
C GLU A 38 19.01 3.07 16.68
N LYS A 39 19.16 2.83 17.99
CA LYS A 39 19.35 1.47 18.53
C LYS A 39 18.16 0.58 18.25
N VAL A 40 16.93 1.10 18.44
CA VAL A 40 15.72 0.34 18.13
C VAL A 40 15.56 0.16 16.63
N ILE A 41 15.85 1.17 15.82
CA ILE A 41 15.84 1.08 14.34
C ILE A 41 16.76 -0.05 13.87
N VAL A 42 18.04 -0.01 14.27
CA VAL A 42 19.05 -1.02 13.89
C VAL A 42 18.64 -2.41 14.35
N LYS A 43 18.14 -2.53 15.60
CA LYS A 43 17.69 -3.81 16.11
C LYS A 43 16.53 -4.39 15.30
N ARG A 44 15.48 -3.60 15.03
CA ARG A 44 14.28 -4.05 14.30
C ARG A 44 14.59 -4.38 12.85
N ALA A 45 15.35 -3.52 12.19
CA ALA A 45 15.81 -3.78 10.83
C ALA A 45 16.68 -5.04 10.77
N GLY A 46 17.60 -5.22 11.71
CA GLY A 46 18.43 -6.41 11.84
C GLY A 46 17.62 -7.69 12.09
N ASP A 47 16.58 -7.62 12.92
CA ASP A 47 15.69 -8.75 13.20
C ASP A 47 14.89 -9.19 11.95
N ILE A 48 14.44 -8.25 11.12
CA ILE A 48 13.82 -8.54 9.81
C ILE A 48 14.84 -9.11 8.83
N LEU A 49 16.03 -8.51 8.73
CA LEU A 49 17.11 -8.89 7.81
C LEU A 49 17.62 -10.33 7.98
N LYS A 50 17.43 -10.92 9.17
CA LYS A 50 17.69 -12.35 9.42
C LYS A 50 16.83 -13.27 8.55
N LYS A 51 15.66 -12.80 8.08
CA LYS A 51 14.67 -13.62 7.37
C LYS A 51 14.24 -13.06 6.01
N LYS A 52 14.18 -11.73 5.87
CA LYS A 52 13.61 -11.03 4.72
C LYS A 52 14.36 -9.72 4.46
N ASP A 53 14.22 -9.16 3.27
CA ASP A 53 14.67 -7.79 3.02
C ASP A 53 13.80 -6.79 3.81
N VAL A 54 14.41 -5.68 4.23
CA VAL A 54 13.76 -4.63 5.03
C VAL A 54 13.61 -3.35 4.22
N MET A 55 12.53 -2.64 4.48
CA MET A 55 12.24 -1.30 3.98
C MET A 55 12.10 -0.35 5.17
N ILE A 56 12.73 0.83 5.07
CA ILE A 56 12.60 1.93 6.03
C ILE A 56 12.06 3.13 5.26
N GLN A 57 11.00 3.76 5.77
CA GLN A 57 10.31 4.87 5.12
C GLN A 57 10.00 5.98 6.14
N PRO A 58 9.97 7.26 5.75
CA PRO A 58 9.38 8.31 6.58
C PRO A 58 7.94 7.96 6.97
N TYR A 59 7.57 8.25 8.21
CA TYR A 59 6.19 8.11 8.65
C TYR A 59 5.33 9.26 8.12
N ILE A 60 4.18 8.94 7.53
CA ILE A 60 3.22 9.92 7.03
C ILE A 60 2.00 9.91 7.97
N ASN A 61 1.96 10.87 8.89
CA ASN A 61 1.02 10.90 10.02
C ASN A 61 -0.45 11.14 9.60
N THR A 62 -0.69 11.68 8.41
CA THR A 62 -2.03 11.85 7.85
C THR A 62 -2.78 10.52 7.71
N ILE A 63 -2.10 9.37 7.74
CA ILE A 63 -2.75 8.05 7.78
C ILE A 63 -3.71 7.91 8.96
N GLU A 64 -3.43 8.58 10.08
CA GLU A 64 -4.28 8.53 11.28
C GLU A 64 -5.61 9.28 11.06
N THR A 65 -5.58 10.37 10.30
CA THR A 65 -6.75 11.26 10.13
C THR A 65 -7.47 11.02 8.80
N LEU A 66 -6.72 10.94 7.70
CA LEU A 66 -7.21 10.75 6.35
C LEU A 66 -7.35 9.27 5.98
N GLY A 67 -6.58 8.38 6.61
CA GLY A 67 -6.56 6.97 6.30
C GLY A 67 -5.74 6.62 5.05
N GLU A 68 -5.75 5.33 4.74
CA GLU A 68 -5.28 4.75 3.49
C GLU A 68 -6.48 4.54 2.55
N LYS A 69 -6.27 4.71 1.25
CA LYS A 69 -7.21 4.28 0.23
C LYS A 69 -6.65 3.14 -0.59
N SER A 70 -7.47 2.13 -0.79
CA SER A 70 -7.18 0.93 -1.59
C SER A 70 -8.07 0.91 -2.81
N THR A 71 -7.50 1.24 -3.98
CA THR A 71 -8.23 1.22 -5.26
C THR A 71 -7.96 -0.07 -6.02
N VAL A 72 -9.01 -0.85 -6.23
CA VAL A 72 -9.01 -2.03 -7.10
C VAL A 72 -9.10 -1.59 -8.55
N VAL A 73 -8.17 -2.09 -9.35
CA VAL A 73 -8.10 -1.92 -10.80
C VAL A 73 -8.32 -3.29 -11.44
N VAL A 74 -9.16 -3.32 -12.46
CA VAL A 74 -9.37 -4.52 -13.30
C VAL A 74 -9.16 -4.10 -14.75
N ASP A 75 -8.29 -4.83 -15.46
CA ASP A 75 -7.93 -4.56 -16.85
C ASP A 75 -7.51 -3.11 -17.11
N GLY A 76 -6.71 -2.55 -16.19
CA GLY A 76 -6.26 -1.16 -16.24
C GLY A 76 -7.34 -0.10 -15.97
N VAL A 77 -8.53 -0.48 -15.51
CA VAL A 77 -9.61 0.45 -15.14
C VAL A 77 -9.80 0.46 -13.62
N PRO A 78 -9.71 1.62 -12.94
CA PRO A 78 -10.13 1.74 -11.54
C PRO A 78 -11.62 1.44 -11.38
N VAL A 79 -11.97 0.50 -10.51
CA VAL A 79 -13.36 -0.01 -10.37
C VAL A 79 -13.95 0.26 -9.00
N TYR A 80 -13.16 0.15 -7.94
CA TYR A 80 -13.67 0.21 -6.57
C TYR A 80 -12.61 0.74 -5.63
N THR A 81 -12.99 1.62 -4.71
CA THR A 81 -12.08 2.19 -3.72
C THR A 81 -12.60 1.97 -2.31
N MET A 82 -11.73 1.43 -1.45
CA MET A 82 -11.96 1.29 -0.02
C MET A 82 -11.16 2.36 0.72
N LEU A 83 -11.80 3.06 1.66
CA LEU A 83 -11.12 3.88 2.66
C LEU A 83 -10.89 3.03 3.91
N LYS A 84 -9.64 2.92 4.36
CA LYS A 84 -9.22 2.18 5.53
C LYS A 84 -8.66 3.16 6.56
N LYS A 85 -9.31 3.29 7.71
CA LYS A 85 -8.83 4.15 8.81
C LYS A 85 -8.36 3.31 9.98
N PRO A 86 -7.25 3.68 10.64
CA PRO A 86 -6.85 3.01 11.87
C PRO A 86 -7.83 3.38 13.00
N LYS A 87 -7.77 2.61 14.09
CA LYS A 87 -8.37 3.05 15.35
C LYS A 87 -7.58 4.19 15.96
N ASP A 88 -8.20 4.94 16.86
CA ASP A 88 -7.54 6.02 17.60
C ASP A 88 -6.25 5.54 18.28
N GLY A 89 -5.17 6.30 18.12
CA GLY A 89 -3.85 5.98 18.65
C GLY A 89 -3.12 4.84 17.93
N SER A 90 -3.55 4.46 16.73
CA SER A 90 -2.90 3.46 15.88
C SER A 90 -2.59 4.02 14.51
N PHE A 91 -1.57 3.47 13.85
CA PHE A 91 -1.24 3.74 12.45
C PHE A 91 -1.58 2.56 11.52
N LEU A 92 -1.89 1.39 12.08
CA LEU A 92 -2.26 0.19 11.32
C LEU A 92 -3.75 0.23 11.01
N VAL A 93 -4.09 0.23 9.72
CA VAL A 93 -5.45 0.43 9.22
C VAL A 93 -6.30 -0.85 9.15
N HIS A 94 -5.72 -2.03 9.37
CA HIS A 94 -6.39 -3.31 9.16
C HIS A 94 -7.46 -3.62 10.23
N GLU A 95 -8.56 -4.28 9.86
CA GLU A 95 -9.67 -4.60 10.76
C GLU A 95 -9.24 -5.44 11.98
N HIS A 96 -8.30 -6.38 11.82
CA HIS A 96 -7.78 -7.17 12.95
C HIS A 96 -6.92 -6.37 13.94
N HIS A 97 -6.50 -5.16 13.56
CA HIS A 97 -5.89 -4.17 14.45
C HIS A 97 -6.91 -3.16 15.01
N GLY A 98 -8.20 -3.31 14.67
CA GLY A 98 -9.30 -2.43 15.07
C GLY A 98 -9.58 -1.31 14.07
N GLY A 99 -8.98 -1.33 12.88
CA GLY A 99 -9.27 -0.37 11.82
C GLY A 99 -10.67 -0.56 11.21
N THR A 100 -11.11 0.43 10.42
CA THR A 100 -12.45 0.46 9.80
C THR A 100 -12.34 0.57 8.30
N TYR A 101 -13.19 -0.17 7.58
CA TYR A 101 -13.20 -0.22 6.12
C TYR A 101 -14.53 0.36 5.62
N THR A 102 -14.46 1.44 4.84
CA THR A 102 -15.62 2.15 4.31
C THR A 102 -15.49 2.33 2.81
N LYS A 103 -16.48 1.88 2.04
CA LYS A 103 -16.53 2.14 0.59
C LYS A 103 -16.54 3.65 0.34
N THR A 104 -15.72 4.10 -0.60
CA THR A 104 -15.66 5.52 -0.98
C THR A 104 -15.59 5.69 -2.50
N GLN A 105 -15.80 6.92 -2.97
CA GLN A 105 -15.62 7.27 -4.37
C GLN A 105 -14.18 7.71 -4.62
N ILE A 106 -13.65 7.33 -5.78
CA ILE A 106 -12.36 7.82 -6.25
C ILE A 106 -12.53 9.25 -6.78
N SER A 107 -11.75 10.20 -6.28
CA SER A 107 -11.75 11.56 -6.86
C SER A 107 -10.99 11.61 -8.18
N VAL A 108 -11.12 12.73 -8.91
CA VAL A 108 -10.40 12.96 -10.17
C VAL A 108 -8.88 12.90 -9.97
N VAL A 109 -8.37 13.50 -8.88
CA VAL A 109 -6.93 13.52 -8.56
C VAL A 109 -6.42 12.11 -8.27
N GLU A 110 -7.16 11.34 -7.50
CA GLU A 110 -6.81 9.95 -7.18
C GLU A 110 -6.87 9.04 -8.40
N LYS A 111 -7.88 9.22 -9.25
CA LYS A 111 -8.00 8.48 -10.49
C LYS A 111 -6.80 8.74 -11.40
N ALA A 112 -6.42 10.01 -11.58
CA ALA A 112 -5.25 10.38 -12.37
C ALA A 112 -3.96 9.78 -11.80
N PHE A 113 -3.81 9.78 -10.46
CA PHE A 113 -2.67 9.14 -9.79
C PHE A 113 -2.61 7.62 -10.03
N VAL A 114 -3.74 6.92 -9.90
CA VAL A 114 -3.83 5.47 -10.17
C VAL A 114 -3.54 5.18 -11.66
N GLU A 115 -4.07 5.99 -12.57
CA GLU A 115 -3.82 5.85 -14.01
C GLU A 115 -2.34 6.09 -14.35
N GLN A 116 -1.67 7.04 -13.69
CA GLN A 116 -0.24 7.27 -13.82
C GLN A 116 0.55 6.02 -13.40
N ILE A 117 0.20 5.38 -12.29
CA ILE A 117 0.83 4.12 -11.87
C ILE A 117 0.62 3.02 -12.92
N ILE A 118 -0.61 2.84 -13.39
CA ILE A 118 -0.95 1.82 -14.41
C ILE A 118 -0.09 2.04 -15.67
N SER A 119 0.16 3.29 -16.07
CA SER A 119 0.97 3.61 -17.25
C SER A 119 2.45 3.22 -17.14
N THR A 120 2.94 2.88 -15.94
CA THR A 120 4.33 2.42 -15.75
C THR A 120 4.53 0.96 -16.14
N PHE A 121 3.45 0.18 -16.29
CA PHE A 121 3.51 -1.23 -16.65
C PHE A 121 3.56 -1.39 -18.17
N ALA A 122 4.54 -2.15 -18.66
CA ALA A 122 4.62 -2.51 -20.08
C ALA A 122 3.40 -3.33 -20.54
N GLU A 123 2.96 -4.25 -19.68
CA GLU A 123 1.74 -5.04 -19.87
C GLU A 123 0.80 -4.78 -18.70
N LYS A 124 -0.47 -4.49 -19.01
CA LYS A 124 -1.46 -4.19 -17.99
C LYS A 124 -1.79 -5.46 -17.18
N PRO A 125 -1.66 -5.43 -15.84
CA PRO A 125 -2.14 -6.51 -15.01
C PRO A 125 -3.64 -6.74 -15.20
N VAL A 126 -4.06 -8.01 -15.19
CA VAL A 126 -5.49 -8.40 -15.23
C VAL A 126 -6.24 -7.72 -14.08
N TYR A 127 -5.61 -7.66 -12.92
CA TYR A 127 -6.05 -6.90 -11.76
C TYR A 127 -4.84 -6.39 -10.99
N MET A 128 -5.06 -5.36 -10.20
CA MET A 128 -4.12 -4.90 -9.18
C MET A 128 -4.89 -4.13 -8.11
N ARG A 129 -4.30 -4.00 -6.93
CA ARG A 129 -4.74 -3.02 -5.93
C ARG A 129 -3.66 -1.99 -5.72
N VAL A 130 -4.04 -0.72 -5.81
CA VAL A 130 -3.18 0.42 -5.52
C VAL A 130 -3.59 0.95 -4.16
N ASP A 131 -2.70 0.81 -3.19
CA ASP A 131 -2.89 1.32 -1.84
C ASP A 131 -2.05 2.59 -1.69
N TYR A 132 -2.69 3.67 -1.25
CA TYR A 132 -2.09 5.00 -1.19
C TYR A 132 -2.66 5.80 -0.03
N LEU A 133 -1.91 6.79 0.42
CA LEU A 133 -2.32 7.78 1.41
C LEU A 133 -2.06 9.17 0.85
N PHE A 134 -2.32 10.22 1.63
CA PHE A 134 -2.11 11.61 1.19
C PHE A 134 -1.06 12.28 2.07
N ASP A 135 -0.18 13.11 1.51
CA ASP A 135 0.70 13.95 2.32
C ASP A 135 -0.07 15.09 3.02
N GLN A 136 0.63 15.94 3.78
CA GLN A 136 0.00 17.11 4.43
C GLN A 136 -0.60 18.14 3.45
N ASN A 137 -0.21 18.11 2.18
CA ASN A 137 -0.72 19.00 1.13
C ASN A 137 -1.91 18.37 0.38
N GLY A 138 -2.31 17.14 0.72
CA GLY A 138 -3.36 16.40 0.04
C GLY A 138 -2.90 15.75 -1.27
N ALA A 139 -1.60 15.63 -1.53
CA ALA A 139 -1.08 14.93 -2.69
C ALA A 139 -1.04 13.40 -2.42
N PRO A 140 -1.56 12.56 -3.35
CA PRO A 140 -1.54 11.12 -3.16
C PRO A 140 -0.11 10.56 -3.23
N MET A 141 0.21 9.65 -2.31
CA MET A 141 1.49 8.96 -2.20
C MET A 141 1.25 7.44 -2.24
N LEU A 142 2.03 6.75 -3.07
CA LEU A 142 1.95 5.30 -3.19
C LEU A 142 2.44 4.64 -1.90
N LEU A 143 1.63 3.77 -1.32
CA LEU A 143 1.98 3.01 -0.12
C LEU A 143 2.43 1.58 -0.49
N GLU A 144 1.62 0.88 -1.28
CA GLU A 144 1.92 -0.45 -1.81
C GLU A 144 1.16 -0.75 -3.11
N LEU A 145 1.71 -1.68 -3.90
CA LEU A 145 1.04 -2.24 -5.08
C LEU A 145 0.91 -3.75 -4.89
N GLU A 146 -0.32 -4.25 -4.96
CA GLU A 146 -0.60 -5.68 -4.84
C GLU A 146 -1.09 -6.24 -6.18
N LEU A 147 -0.27 -7.11 -6.79
CA LEU A 147 -0.53 -7.68 -8.11
C LEU A 147 -0.77 -9.20 -8.10
N ILE A 148 -0.44 -9.88 -7.00
CA ILE A 148 -0.40 -11.35 -6.95
C ILE A 148 -1.63 -11.90 -6.24
N GLU A 149 -1.82 -11.55 -4.96
CA GLU A 149 -2.93 -12.05 -4.14
C GLU A 149 -3.68 -10.93 -3.39
N PRO A 150 -4.08 -9.83 -4.05
CA PRO A 150 -4.80 -8.78 -3.37
C PRO A 150 -6.18 -9.23 -2.88
N ASN A 151 -6.58 -8.73 -1.72
CA ASN A 151 -8.00 -8.64 -1.40
C ASN A 151 -8.68 -7.65 -2.35
N LEU A 152 -9.43 -8.17 -3.33
CA LEU A 152 -10.16 -7.39 -4.34
C LEU A 152 -11.56 -6.95 -3.89
N TYR A 153 -11.94 -7.24 -2.63
CA TYR A 153 -13.26 -6.92 -2.08
C TYR A 153 -14.43 -7.48 -2.90
N LEU A 154 -14.27 -8.68 -3.48
CA LEU A 154 -15.26 -9.28 -4.39
C LEU A 154 -16.65 -9.42 -3.75
N SER A 155 -16.70 -9.74 -2.45
CA SER A 155 -17.96 -9.83 -1.69
C SER A 155 -18.61 -8.47 -1.37
N LYS A 156 -17.91 -7.36 -1.62
CA LYS A 156 -18.37 -5.98 -1.36
C LYS A 156 -18.62 -5.20 -2.65
N SER A 157 -18.32 -5.78 -3.81
CA SER A 157 -18.44 -5.13 -5.12
C SER A 157 -18.76 -6.12 -6.23
N GLU A 158 -20.05 -6.23 -6.55
CA GLU A 158 -20.52 -7.00 -7.70
C GLU A 158 -19.88 -6.52 -9.01
N LEU A 159 -19.60 -5.22 -9.12
CA LEU A 159 -18.95 -4.66 -10.31
C LEU A 159 -17.52 -5.17 -10.50
N VAL A 160 -16.74 -5.28 -9.43
CA VAL A 160 -15.37 -5.84 -9.50
C VAL A 160 -15.47 -7.31 -9.89
N LEU A 161 -16.36 -8.07 -9.25
CA LEU A 161 -16.57 -9.48 -9.56
C LEU A 161 -16.95 -9.69 -11.03
N ALA A 162 -17.91 -8.91 -11.54
CA ALA A 162 -18.36 -8.99 -12.93
C ALA A 162 -17.24 -8.67 -13.93
N LYS A 163 -16.53 -7.56 -13.73
CA LYS A 163 -15.43 -7.15 -14.62
C LYS A 163 -14.28 -8.17 -14.62
N LEU A 164 -13.89 -8.66 -13.44
CA LEU A 164 -12.82 -9.64 -13.33
C LEU A 164 -13.23 -10.96 -13.99
N THR A 165 -14.45 -11.44 -13.74
CA THR A 165 -14.98 -12.66 -14.37
C THR A 165 -14.96 -12.55 -15.89
N GLN A 166 -15.47 -11.44 -16.43
CA GLN A 166 -15.46 -11.18 -17.87
C GLN A 166 -14.03 -11.21 -18.44
N ARG A 167 -13.09 -10.52 -17.79
CA ARG A 167 -11.70 -10.47 -18.25
C ARG A 167 -11.03 -11.85 -18.23
N LEU A 168 -11.28 -12.65 -17.19
CA LEU A 168 -10.74 -14.01 -17.10
C LEU A 168 -11.32 -14.93 -18.19
N ILE A 169 -12.61 -14.81 -18.51
CA ILE A 169 -13.23 -15.56 -19.63
C ILE A 169 -12.57 -15.23 -20.96
N GLU A 170 -12.27 -13.95 -21.21
CA GLU A 170 -11.57 -13.53 -22.44
C GLU A 170 -10.16 -14.11 -22.52
N ILE A 171 -9.43 -14.14 -21.40
CA ILE A 171 -8.08 -14.72 -21.35
C ILE A 171 -8.12 -16.22 -21.64
N LEU A 172 -9.08 -16.95 -21.06
CA LEU A 172 -9.18 -18.41 -21.20
C LEU A 172 -9.71 -18.88 -22.57
N ARG A 173 -10.31 -17.96 -23.35
CA ARG A 173 -10.81 -18.25 -24.71
C ARG A 173 -9.78 -18.01 -25.80
N ASN A 174 -8.70 -17.29 -25.49
CA ASN A 174 -7.56 -17.08 -26.37
C ASN A 174 -6.49 -18.15 -26.14
#